data_AF-A0AAN6FR74-F1
#
_entry.id   AF-A0AAN6FR74-F1
#
_cell.length_a   1.000
_cell.length_b   1.000
_cell.length_c   1.000
_cell.angle_alpha   90.00
_cell.angle_beta   90.00
_cell.angle_gamma   90.00
#
_symmetry.space_group_name_H-M   'P 1'
#
loop_
_entity.id
_entity.type
_entity.pdbx_description
1 polymer ?
#
loop_
_entity_poly.entity_id
_entity_poly.type
_entity_poly.pdbx_seq_one_letter_code
_entity_poly.pdbx_strand_id
1 'polypeptide(L)'
;MADSHPKMETTILPVDARKLGRIYAVPSTREDDILDDLAIEVDEHNTDAKHLLRAAEQLKHSNIPVAFPTETVYGLGADATRSEAVRGIYKAKQRPADNPLIVHFASLKQLTDLLAPSQATGIKALTNGHTLDIHDDDPIPAIYRPLITKFWPGPLTIILPNPPNSQLAPEVTAGLATFGARIPANLLALALIKLAGIPIAAPSANAGRWWRVFGGVL
;
A
#
# COMPACT_ATOMS: atom_id res chain seq x y z
N MET A 1 1.19 41.87 -1.03
CA MET A 1 2.31 40.98 -1.35
C MET A 1 1.71 39.77 -2.05
N ALA A 2 2.11 39.50 -3.30
CA ALA A 2 1.56 38.40 -4.08
C ALA A 2 2.05 37.07 -3.49
N ASP A 3 1.11 36.19 -3.19
CA ASP A 3 1.34 34.88 -2.60
C ASP A 3 1.96 33.95 -3.66
N SER A 4 3.29 33.95 -3.76
CA SER A 4 4.05 33.12 -4.70
C SER A 4 4.19 31.69 -4.18
N HIS A 5 3.05 31.01 -3.99
CA HIS A 5 3.06 29.57 -3.79
C HIS A 5 3.36 28.92 -5.15
N PRO A 6 4.39 28.04 -5.25
CA PRO A 6 4.68 27.34 -6.50
C PRO A 6 3.44 26.56 -6.93
N LYS A 7 2.91 26.91 -8.10
CA LYS A 7 1.78 26.23 -8.72
C LYS A 7 2.30 24.87 -9.17
N MET A 8 2.16 23.85 -8.33
CA MET A 8 2.54 22.50 -8.76
C MET A 8 1.57 22.11 -9.93
N GLU A 9 2.03 21.29 -10.88
CA GLU A 9 1.26 20.93 -12.07
C GLU A 9 0.85 19.45 -12.00
N THR A 10 -0.43 19.14 -12.28
CA THR A 10 -0.91 17.77 -12.27
C THR A 10 -0.60 17.08 -13.59
N THR A 11 0.16 15.98 -13.55
CA THR A 11 0.37 15.11 -14.72
C THR A 11 -0.61 13.94 -14.69
N ILE A 12 -1.27 13.63 -15.80
CA ILE A 12 -2.13 12.43 -15.94
C ILE A 12 -1.38 11.43 -16.82
N LEU A 13 -1.24 10.20 -16.33
CA LEU A 13 -0.54 9.10 -16.98
C LEU A 13 -1.55 7.96 -17.19
N PRO A 14 -2.31 7.94 -18.30
CA PRO A 14 -3.33 6.92 -18.49
C PRO A 14 -2.70 5.53 -18.54
N VAL A 15 -3.29 4.57 -17.83
CA VAL A 15 -2.85 3.16 -17.80
C VAL A 15 -4.03 2.21 -17.96
N ASP A 16 -4.01 1.40 -19.00
CA ASP A 16 -4.86 0.22 -19.13
C ASP A 16 -4.16 -0.99 -18.50
N ALA A 17 -4.66 -1.44 -17.34
CA ALA A 17 -4.09 -2.55 -16.60
C ALA A 17 -3.99 -3.86 -17.41
N ARG A 18 -4.81 -4.02 -18.45
CA ARG A 18 -4.81 -5.21 -19.33
C ARG A 18 -3.66 -5.22 -20.33
N LYS A 19 -2.99 -4.07 -20.51
CA LYS A 19 -1.88 -3.89 -21.47
C LYS A 19 -0.51 -3.89 -20.80
N LEU A 20 -0.46 -4.05 -19.48
CA LEU A 20 0.78 -3.97 -18.70
C LEU A 20 1.76 -5.11 -19.01
N GLY A 21 1.26 -6.25 -19.48
CA GLY A 21 2.02 -7.47 -19.69
C GLY A 21 1.29 -8.66 -19.09
N ARG A 22 2.02 -9.57 -18.43
CA ARG A 22 1.44 -10.74 -17.75
C ARG A 22 1.35 -10.48 -16.26
N ILE A 23 0.14 -10.58 -15.73
CA ILE A 23 -0.12 -10.53 -14.29
C ILE A 23 -0.74 -11.86 -13.90
N TYR A 24 -0.15 -12.55 -12.92
CA TYR A 24 -0.61 -13.85 -12.48
C TYR A 24 -0.41 -14.03 -10.98
N ALA A 25 -1.31 -14.80 -10.37
CA ALA A 25 -1.20 -15.20 -8.98
C ALA A 25 -0.02 -16.15 -8.80
N VAL A 26 0.76 -15.93 -7.75
CA VAL A 26 1.81 -16.83 -7.29
C VAL A 26 1.33 -17.37 -5.95
N PRO A 27 1.17 -18.70 -5.82
CA PRO A 27 0.85 -19.29 -4.53
C PRO A 27 1.85 -18.81 -3.50
N SER A 28 1.36 -18.43 -2.32
CA SER A 28 2.28 -18.02 -1.28
C SER A 28 3.27 -19.15 -0.95
N THR A 29 4.52 -18.76 -0.69
CA THR A 29 5.61 -19.70 -0.39
C THR A 29 5.61 -20.16 1.07
N ARG A 30 4.71 -19.61 1.90
CA ARG A 30 4.54 -20.00 3.30
C ARG A 30 3.29 -20.85 3.47
N GLU A 31 3.40 -21.95 4.22
CA GLU A 31 2.28 -22.86 4.50
C GLU A 31 1.11 -22.19 5.27
N ASP A 32 1.37 -21.08 5.98
CA ASP A 32 0.41 -20.36 6.82
C ASP A 32 -0.22 -19.13 6.15
N ASP A 33 0.23 -18.78 4.94
CA ASP A 33 -0.23 -17.63 4.20
C ASP A 33 -1.47 -17.96 3.39
N ILE A 34 -2.54 -17.26 3.70
CA ILE A 34 -3.90 -17.56 3.24
C ILE A 34 -4.27 -16.81 1.96
N LEU A 35 -3.37 -15.96 1.43
CA LEU A 35 -3.58 -15.23 0.18
C LEU A 35 -2.41 -15.44 -0.78
N ASP A 36 -2.75 -15.62 -2.05
CA ASP A 36 -1.75 -15.65 -3.13
C ASP A 36 -1.06 -14.28 -3.26
N ASP A 37 0.22 -14.30 -3.61
CA ASP A 37 0.96 -13.11 -4.02
C ASP A 37 0.70 -12.82 -5.52
N LEU A 38 1.09 -11.64 -5.98
CA LEU A 38 0.97 -11.21 -7.37
C LEU A 38 2.36 -11.13 -8.01
N ALA A 39 2.57 -11.82 -9.13
CA ALA A 39 3.72 -11.59 -10.01
C ALA A 39 3.30 -10.81 -11.25
N ILE A 40 4.23 -9.96 -11.70
CA ILE A 40 4.01 -9.03 -12.80
C ILE A 40 5.24 -9.06 -13.69
N GLU A 41 5.04 -9.49 -14.92
CA GLU A 41 6.00 -9.35 -16.01
C GLU A 41 5.53 -8.18 -16.87
N VAL A 42 6.17 -7.03 -16.72
CA VAL A 42 5.83 -5.83 -17.49
C VAL A 42 6.48 -5.87 -18.88
N ASP A 43 5.75 -5.45 -19.91
CA ASP A 43 6.34 -5.15 -21.21
C ASP A 43 6.90 -3.73 -21.20
N GLU A 44 8.21 -3.57 -21.00
CA GLU A 44 8.87 -2.27 -20.94
C GLU A 44 8.77 -1.48 -22.25
N HIS A 45 8.37 -2.08 -23.37
CA HIS A 45 8.15 -1.37 -24.63
C HIS A 45 6.77 -0.71 -24.68
N ASN A 46 5.83 -1.20 -23.87
CA ASN A 46 4.46 -0.71 -23.79
C ASN A 46 4.37 0.63 -23.03
N THR A 47 3.60 1.58 -23.56
CA THR A 47 3.43 2.91 -22.95
C THR A 47 2.73 2.88 -21.59
N ASP A 48 1.68 2.06 -21.44
CA ASP A 48 0.96 1.88 -20.18
C ASP A 48 1.87 1.32 -19.09
N ALA A 49 2.74 0.35 -19.44
CA ALA A 49 3.74 -0.19 -18.53
C ALA A 49 4.78 0.87 -18.11
N LYS A 50 5.28 1.67 -19.06
CA LYS A 50 6.20 2.79 -18.78
C LYS A 50 5.58 3.82 -17.83
N HIS A 51 4.30 4.14 -18.02
CA HIS A 51 3.57 5.05 -17.14
C HIS A 51 3.46 4.50 -15.72
N LEU A 52 3.12 3.21 -15.58
CA LEU A 52 3.05 2.55 -14.29
C LEU A 52 4.41 2.50 -13.58
N LEU A 53 5.47 2.12 -14.30
CA LEU A 53 6.84 2.12 -13.78
C LEU A 53 7.27 3.51 -13.33
N ARG A 54 6.97 4.55 -14.13
CA ARG A 54 7.23 5.93 -13.75
C ARG A 54 6.53 6.33 -12.44
N ALA A 55 5.27 5.94 -12.26
CA ALA A 55 4.54 6.21 -11.02
C ALA A 55 5.11 5.44 -9.82
N ALA A 56 5.53 4.19 -10.01
CA ALA A 56 6.22 3.41 -8.98
C ALA A 56 7.56 4.07 -8.58
N GLU A 57 8.35 4.53 -9.54
CA GLU A 57 9.58 5.30 -9.28
C GLU A 57 9.30 6.62 -8.54
N GLN A 58 8.24 7.34 -8.92
CA GLN A 58 7.83 8.57 -8.23
C GLN A 58 7.48 8.31 -6.76
N LEU A 59 6.76 7.23 -6.46
CA LEU A 59 6.44 6.85 -5.09
C LEU A 59 7.69 6.55 -4.27
N LYS A 60 8.66 5.84 -4.85
CA LYS A 60 9.91 5.47 -4.18
C LYS A 60 10.83 6.66 -3.89
N HIS A 61 10.89 7.62 -4.81
CA HIS A 61 11.96 8.64 -4.79
C HIS A 61 11.48 10.06 -4.52
N SER A 62 10.24 10.41 -4.87
CA SER A 62 9.72 11.76 -4.69
C SER A 62 8.93 11.94 -3.38
N ASN A 63 8.70 13.19 -3.00
CA ASN A 63 7.76 13.55 -1.92
C ASN A 63 6.38 13.96 -2.48
N ILE A 64 6.15 13.75 -3.78
CA ILE A 64 4.92 14.16 -4.45
C ILE A 64 3.99 12.94 -4.53
N PRO A 65 2.76 13.05 -4.02
CA PRO A 65 1.86 11.91 -4.00
C PRO A 65 1.33 11.58 -5.41
N VAL A 66 1.02 10.29 -5.60
CA VAL A 66 0.45 9.71 -6.83
C VAL A 66 -1.00 9.32 -6.55
N ALA A 67 -1.92 9.75 -7.39
CA ALA A 67 -3.30 9.28 -7.34
C ALA A 67 -3.46 7.98 -8.15
N PHE A 68 -4.10 6.97 -7.57
CA PHE A 68 -4.31 5.67 -8.23
C PHE A 68 -5.70 5.11 -7.89
N PRO A 69 -6.33 4.32 -8.78
CA PRO A 69 -7.66 3.78 -8.54
C PRO A 69 -7.63 2.62 -7.55
N THR A 70 -8.69 2.50 -6.74
CA THR A 70 -9.04 1.25 -6.04
C THR A 70 -10.45 0.83 -6.44
N GLU A 71 -10.92 -0.33 -5.99
CA GLU A 71 -12.30 -0.77 -6.14
C GLU A 71 -13.31 0.09 -5.34
N THR A 72 -12.84 0.89 -4.38
CA THR A 72 -13.69 1.77 -3.56
C THR A 72 -13.73 3.20 -4.08
N VAL A 73 -12.57 3.87 -4.10
CA VAL A 73 -12.37 5.25 -4.55
C VAL A 73 -10.92 5.39 -5.02
N TYR A 74 -10.58 6.46 -5.72
CA TYR A 74 -9.17 6.78 -5.93
C TYR A 74 -8.48 7.02 -4.58
N GLY A 75 -7.25 6.52 -4.44
CA GLY A 75 -6.36 6.81 -3.32
C GLY A 75 -5.33 7.87 -3.72
N LEU A 76 -4.90 8.69 -2.75
CA LEU A 76 -3.76 9.59 -2.92
C LEU A 76 -2.55 9.04 -2.17
N GLY A 77 -1.70 8.30 -2.87
CA GLY A 77 -0.61 7.52 -2.31
C GLY A 77 0.71 8.25 -2.17
N ALA A 78 1.44 7.91 -1.11
CA ALA A 78 2.87 8.15 -0.98
C ALA A 78 3.51 6.98 -0.20
N ASP A 79 4.84 6.88 -0.25
CA ASP A 79 5.59 5.89 0.53
C ASP A 79 5.29 6.03 2.03
N ALA A 80 4.71 4.97 2.62
CA ALA A 80 4.33 4.97 4.03
C ALA A 80 5.52 4.96 4.99
N THR A 81 6.72 4.68 4.50
CA THR A 81 7.95 4.62 5.30
C THR A 81 8.74 5.92 5.31
N ARG A 82 8.33 6.91 4.50
CA ARG A 82 9.03 8.19 4.35
C ARG A 82 8.20 9.36 4.85
N SER A 83 8.59 9.95 5.98
CA SER A 83 7.90 11.12 6.58
C SER A 83 7.66 12.26 5.59
N GLU A 84 8.66 12.63 4.79
CA GLU A 84 8.50 13.72 3.81
C GLU A 84 7.48 13.40 2.70
N ALA A 85 7.36 12.12 2.31
CA ALA A 85 6.39 11.67 1.32
C ALA A 85 4.97 11.68 1.91
N VAL A 86 4.81 11.18 3.14
CA VAL A 86 3.53 11.20 3.87
C VAL A 86 3.06 12.65 4.14
N ARG A 87 3.97 13.55 4.53
CA ARG A 87 3.68 15.00 4.64
C ARG A 87 3.20 15.60 3.32
N GLY A 88 3.70 15.10 2.19
CA GLY A 88 3.22 15.45 0.85
C GLY A 88 1.72 15.21 0.67
N ILE A 89 1.18 14.10 1.21
CA ILE A 89 -0.26 13.81 1.21
C ILE A 89 -1.03 14.86 2.01
N TYR A 90 -0.61 15.14 3.25
CA TYR A 90 -1.27 16.11 4.11
C TYR A 90 -1.27 17.51 3.50
N LYS A 91 -0.14 17.91 2.91
CA LYS A 91 0.01 19.19 2.21
C LYS A 91 -0.91 19.28 1.00
N ALA A 92 -0.95 18.25 0.15
CA ALA A 92 -1.79 18.22 -1.04
C ALA A 92 -3.29 18.25 -0.70
N LYS A 93 -3.70 17.59 0.40
CA LYS A 93 -5.11 17.53 0.84
C LYS A 93 -5.53 18.67 1.76
N GLN A 94 -4.59 19.46 2.28
CA GLN A 94 -4.82 20.36 3.41
C GLN A 94 -5.51 19.63 4.58
N ARG A 95 -5.10 18.37 4.81
CA ARG A 95 -5.68 17.49 5.83
C ARG A 95 -5.01 17.79 7.18
N PRO A 96 -5.77 17.87 8.28
CA PRO A 96 -5.18 17.93 9.62
C PRO A 96 -4.27 16.71 9.88
N ALA A 97 -3.08 16.96 10.43
CA ALA A 97 -2.04 15.94 10.62
C ALA A 97 -2.35 14.91 11.72
N ASP A 98 -3.41 15.14 12.50
CA ASP A 98 -3.95 14.27 13.54
C ASP A 98 -4.84 13.14 12.99
N ASN A 99 -5.16 13.17 11.70
CA ASN A 99 -5.98 12.14 11.06
C ASN A 99 -5.09 11.04 10.43
N PRO A 100 -5.06 9.82 10.98
CA PRO A 100 -4.23 8.74 10.46
C PRO A 100 -4.61 8.33 9.03
N LEU A 101 -3.70 7.63 8.36
CA LEU A 101 -3.84 7.14 7.00
C LEU A 101 -3.93 5.61 6.97
N ILE A 102 -4.64 5.09 5.97
CA ILE A 102 -4.68 3.64 5.69
C ILE A 102 -3.44 3.29 4.85
N VAL A 103 -2.73 2.24 5.26
CA VAL A 103 -1.59 1.69 4.55
C VAL A 103 -2.06 0.53 3.66
N HIS A 104 -1.72 0.62 2.39
CA HIS A 104 -2.04 -0.37 1.37
C HIS A 104 -0.83 -1.26 1.10
N PHE A 105 -1.09 -2.56 1.01
CA PHE A 105 -0.11 -3.60 0.77
C PHE A 105 -0.47 -4.40 -0.48
N ALA A 106 0.54 -4.97 -1.14
CA ALA A 106 0.36 -5.85 -2.30
C ALA A 106 0.15 -7.32 -1.89
N SER A 107 0.59 -7.72 -0.71
CA SER A 107 0.50 -9.10 -0.22
C SER A 107 0.51 -9.17 1.30
N LEU A 108 0.08 -10.31 1.86
CA LEU A 108 0.20 -10.58 3.30
C LEU A 108 1.65 -10.64 3.74
N LYS A 109 2.54 -11.20 2.93
CA LYS A 109 3.98 -11.18 3.20
C LYS A 109 4.51 -9.76 3.44
N GLN A 110 4.13 -8.79 2.60
CA GLN A 110 4.58 -7.41 2.78
C GLN A 110 4.10 -6.81 4.11
N LEU A 111 2.87 -7.15 4.52
CA LEU A 111 2.33 -6.73 5.82
C LEU A 111 3.03 -7.42 6.99
N THR A 112 3.25 -8.73 6.92
CA THR A 112 3.90 -9.48 8.01
C THR A 112 5.38 -9.12 8.16
N ASP A 113 6.10 -8.88 7.05
CA ASP A 113 7.47 -8.36 7.06
C ASP A 113 7.56 -7.01 7.81
N LEU A 114 6.52 -6.16 7.70
CA LEU A 114 6.44 -4.89 8.42
C LEU A 114 6.16 -5.07 9.91
N LEU A 115 5.29 -6.03 10.27
CA LEU A 115 4.90 -6.28 11.66
C LEU A 115 5.99 -7.02 12.45
N ALA A 116 6.74 -7.92 11.81
CA ALA A 116 7.77 -8.75 12.44
C ALA A 116 9.06 -8.83 11.59
N PRO A 117 9.83 -7.72 11.45
CA PRO A 117 11.00 -7.68 10.58
C PRO A 117 12.10 -8.71 10.93
N SER A 118 12.16 -9.14 12.21
CA SER A 118 13.20 -10.03 12.74
C SER A 118 12.86 -11.53 12.64
N GLN A 119 11.64 -11.91 12.26
CA GLN A 119 11.19 -13.31 12.18
C GLN A 119 11.22 -13.89 10.75
N ALA A 120 11.72 -13.14 9.76
CA ALA A 120 11.77 -13.56 8.35
C ALA A 120 12.73 -14.73 8.04
N THR A 121 13.48 -15.22 9.04
CA THR A 121 14.40 -16.37 8.92
C THR A 121 14.13 -17.39 10.02
N GLY A 122 13.26 -18.35 9.75
CA GLY A 122 13.02 -19.46 10.67
C GLY A 122 12.00 -20.47 10.16
N ILE A 123 12.43 -21.38 9.29
CA ILE A 123 11.72 -22.63 9.02
C ILE A 123 11.63 -23.39 10.36
N LYS A 124 10.45 -23.49 10.97
CA LYS A 124 10.17 -24.50 12.00
C LYS A 124 9.29 -25.58 11.39
N ALA A 125 9.87 -26.75 11.30
CA ALA A 125 9.33 -27.93 10.67
C ALA A 125 8.00 -28.40 11.29
N LEU A 126 7.09 -28.78 10.40
CA LEU A 126 6.04 -29.79 10.48
C LEU A 126 5.83 -30.45 11.86
N THR A 127 4.68 -30.17 12.47
CA THR A 127 4.04 -31.08 13.43
C THR A 127 2.57 -31.25 13.09
N ASN A 128 2.26 -32.41 12.51
CA ASN A 128 1.02 -33.19 12.56
C ASN A 128 -0.34 -32.47 12.65
N GLY A 129 -1.05 -32.46 11.51
CA GLY A 129 -2.44 -32.91 11.43
C GLY A 129 -3.51 -32.05 12.13
N HIS A 130 -4.09 -31.13 11.34
CA HIS A 130 -5.42 -30.55 11.50
C HIS A 130 -5.83 -30.07 12.91
N THR A 131 -5.51 -28.82 13.21
CA THR A 131 -6.46 -27.83 13.77
C THR A 131 -6.02 -26.46 13.24
N LEU A 132 -6.90 -25.45 13.25
CA LEU A 132 -6.55 -24.05 12.99
C LEU A 132 -5.54 -23.61 14.07
N ASP A 133 -4.28 -23.96 13.91
CA ASP A 133 -3.24 -23.68 14.90
C ASP A 133 -2.95 -22.18 14.87
N ILE A 134 -3.53 -21.50 15.86
CA ILE A 134 -3.19 -20.13 16.20
C ILE A 134 -1.75 -20.18 16.70
N HIS A 135 -0.79 -19.90 15.84
CA HIS A 135 0.58 -19.66 16.27
C HIS A 135 0.58 -18.40 17.14
N ASP A 136 0.97 -18.53 18.42
CA ASP A 136 1.09 -17.41 19.37
C ASP A 136 2.10 -16.34 18.90
N ASP A 137 2.90 -16.69 17.89
CA ASP A 137 3.90 -15.83 17.23
C ASP A 137 3.40 -15.16 15.94
N ASP A 138 2.15 -15.35 15.51
CA ASP A 138 1.59 -14.65 14.33
C ASP A 138 1.36 -13.17 14.66
N PRO A 139 2.00 -12.23 13.94
CA PRO A 139 1.80 -10.81 14.18
C PRO A 139 0.36 -10.33 13.88
N ILE A 140 -0.43 -11.09 13.12
CA ILE A 140 -1.83 -10.78 12.83
C ILE A 140 -2.74 -11.56 13.79
N PRO A 141 -3.55 -10.88 14.62
CA PRO A 141 -4.48 -11.55 15.52
C PRO A 141 -5.43 -12.52 14.78
N ALA A 142 -5.56 -13.74 15.31
CA ALA A 142 -6.34 -14.82 14.69
C ALA A 142 -7.81 -14.45 14.37
N ILE A 143 -8.39 -13.52 15.13
CA ILE A 143 -9.75 -13.00 14.88
C ILE A 143 -9.90 -12.35 13.49
N TYR A 144 -8.81 -11.85 12.89
CA TYR A 144 -8.85 -11.28 11.55
C TYR A 144 -8.75 -12.32 10.44
N ARG A 145 -8.27 -13.55 10.71
CA ARG A 145 -8.04 -14.57 9.67
C ARG A 145 -9.30 -14.86 8.84
N PRO A 146 -10.49 -15.13 9.42
CA PRO A 146 -11.70 -15.37 8.61
C PRO A 146 -12.11 -14.17 7.76
N LEU A 147 -11.84 -12.95 8.23
CA LEU A 147 -12.15 -11.72 7.50
C LEU A 147 -11.17 -11.51 6.34
N ILE A 148 -9.87 -11.71 6.58
CA ILE A 148 -8.83 -11.64 5.55
C ILE A 148 -9.09 -12.67 4.46
N THR A 149 -9.29 -13.94 4.80
CA THR A 149 -9.57 -15.00 3.82
C THR A 149 -10.78 -14.69 2.94
N LYS A 150 -11.81 -14.04 3.51
CA LYS A 150 -13.07 -13.79 2.81
C LYS A 150 -13.08 -12.49 2.01
N PHE A 151 -12.41 -11.44 2.51
CA PHE A 151 -12.59 -10.08 2.02
C PHE A 151 -11.31 -9.43 1.48
N TRP A 152 -10.15 -10.09 1.59
CA TRP A 152 -8.90 -9.63 0.97
C TRP A 152 -8.48 -10.52 -0.20
N PRO A 153 -7.96 -9.94 -1.30
CA PRO A 153 -7.98 -8.51 -1.63
C PRO A 153 -9.41 -7.95 -1.68
N GLY A 154 -9.62 -6.72 -1.19
CA GLY A 154 -10.95 -6.11 -1.18
C GLY A 154 -11.16 -4.93 -0.24
N PRO A 155 -12.42 -4.51 -0.05
CA PRO A 155 -12.77 -3.23 0.57
C PRO A 155 -12.74 -3.27 2.10
N LEU A 156 -12.08 -4.27 2.70
CA LEU A 156 -11.90 -4.38 4.14
C LEU A 156 -10.63 -3.66 4.57
N THR A 157 -10.69 -2.88 5.65
CA THR A 157 -9.52 -2.37 6.37
C THR A 157 -9.52 -2.99 7.76
N ILE A 158 -8.39 -3.54 8.19
CA ILE A 158 -8.21 -4.04 9.56
C ILE A 158 -7.30 -3.09 10.35
N ILE A 159 -7.48 -3.02 11.66
CA ILE A 159 -6.66 -2.20 12.55
C ILE A 159 -5.66 -3.10 13.24
N LEU A 160 -4.38 -2.76 13.16
CA LEU A 160 -3.28 -3.55 13.70
C LEU A 160 -2.42 -2.69 14.64
N PRO A 161 -1.78 -3.30 15.65
CA PRO A 161 -0.78 -2.60 16.46
C PRO A 161 0.38 -2.14 15.57
N ASN A 162 0.86 -0.92 15.77
CA ASN A 162 2.08 -0.42 15.13
C ASN A 162 3.28 -0.86 15.98
N PRO A 163 4.20 -1.72 15.47
CA PRO A 163 5.34 -2.17 16.26
C PRO A 163 6.23 -1.00 16.72
N PRO A 164 6.88 -1.08 17.90
CA PRO A 164 7.77 -0.02 18.38
C PRO A 164 8.91 0.33 17.42
N ASN A 165 9.39 -0.64 16.64
CA ASN A 165 10.44 -0.48 15.62
C ASN A 165 9.87 -0.52 14.20
N SER A 166 8.62 -0.08 14.03
CA SER A 166 7.96 -0.03 12.74
C SER A 166 8.73 0.85 11.75
N GLN A 167 8.74 0.43 10.49
CA GLN A 167 9.29 1.21 9.39
C GLN A 167 8.33 2.31 8.91
N LEU A 168 7.09 2.35 9.44
CA LEU A 168 6.13 3.40 9.08
C LEU A 168 6.57 4.77 9.60
N ALA A 169 6.41 5.78 8.76
CA ALA A 169 6.58 7.16 9.17
C ALA A 169 5.57 7.52 10.29
N PRO A 170 5.96 8.30 11.32
CA PRO A 170 5.08 8.67 12.43
C PRO A 170 3.78 9.37 11.99
N GLU A 171 3.83 10.10 10.88
CA GLU A 171 2.68 10.79 10.29
C GLU A 171 1.60 9.83 9.80
N VAL A 172 1.92 8.55 9.52
CA VAL A 172 0.91 7.57 9.09
C VAL A 172 -0.09 7.28 10.20
N THR A 173 0.39 7.10 11.44
CA THR A 173 -0.48 6.77 12.58
C THR A 173 -0.95 8.01 13.33
N ALA A 174 -0.42 9.19 13.01
CA ALA A 174 -0.73 10.44 13.69
C ALA A 174 -0.55 10.35 15.22
N GLY A 175 0.46 9.60 15.67
CA GLY A 175 0.77 9.39 17.09
C GLY A 175 -0.01 8.25 17.76
N LEU A 176 -0.88 7.55 17.04
CA LEU A 176 -1.57 6.37 17.55
C LEU A 176 -0.64 5.15 17.61
N ALA A 177 -0.93 4.25 18.56
CA ALA A 177 -0.26 2.95 18.69
C ALA A 177 -0.75 1.90 17.68
N THR A 178 -1.67 2.26 16.79
CA THR A 178 -2.28 1.38 15.80
C THR A 178 -2.30 2.04 14.42
N PHE A 179 -2.44 1.23 13.37
CA PHE A 179 -2.61 1.68 12.00
C PHE A 179 -3.66 0.84 11.26
N GLY A 180 -4.24 1.41 10.20
CA GLY A 180 -5.15 0.68 9.31
C GLY A 180 -4.38 0.03 8.16
N ALA A 181 -4.59 -1.27 7.95
CA ALA A 181 -4.01 -2.03 6.84
C ALA A 181 -5.08 -2.48 5.85
N ARG A 182 -4.76 -2.52 4.56
CA ARG A 182 -5.64 -3.00 3.48
C ARG A 182 -4.85 -3.59 2.32
N ILE A 183 -5.37 -4.67 1.71
CA ILE A 183 -4.94 -5.16 0.40
C ILE A 183 -6.07 -4.85 -0.60
N PRO A 184 -5.91 -3.89 -1.52
CA PRO A 184 -7.00 -3.44 -2.41
C PRO A 184 -7.31 -4.46 -3.51
N ALA A 185 -8.59 -4.70 -3.82
CA ALA A 185 -9.02 -5.52 -4.96
C ALA A 185 -9.00 -4.73 -6.29
N ASN A 186 -7.88 -4.11 -6.62
CA ASN A 186 -7.71 -3.41 -7.88
C ASN A 186 -6.36 -3.78 -8.51
N LEU A 187 -6.41 -4.32 -9.72
CA LEU A 187 -5.24 -4.82 -10.44
C LEU A 187 -4.16 -3.74 -10.61
N LEU A 188 -4.55 -2.51 -10.92
CA LEU A 188 -3.63 -1.40 -11.10
C LEU A 188 -3.03 -0.94 -9.77
N ALA A 189 -3.82 -0.90 -8.69
CA ALA A 189 -3.32 -0.60 -7.35
C ALA A 189 -2.31 -1.64 -6.87
N LEU A 190 -2.65 -2.93 -6.98
CA LEU A 190 -1.75 -4.02 -6.60
C LEU A 190 -0.49 -3.98 -7.44
N ALA A 191 -0.60 -3.74 -8.74
CA ALA A 191 0.55 -3.64 -9.62
C ALA A 191 1.46 -2.47 -9.26
N LEU A 192 0.88 -1.30 -8.96
CA LEU A 192 1.63 -0.13 -8.51
C LEU A 192 2.38 -0.41 -7.20
N ILE A 193 1.69 -0.95 -6.18
CA ILE A 193 2.30 -1.26 -4.87
C ILE A 193 3.42 -2.30 -5.04
N LYS A 194 3.17 -3.34 -5.84
CA LYS A 194 4.13 -4.41 -6.10
C LYS A 194 5.39 -3.89 -6.81
N LEU A 195 5.23 -3.11 -7.88
CA LEU A 195 6.35 -2.54 -8.64
C LEU A 195 7.11 -1.48 -7.84
N ALA A 196 6.42 -0.73 -6.98
CA ALA A 196 7.08 0.20 -6.05
C ALA A 196 7.85 -0.54 -4.95
N GLY A 197 7.43 -1.75 -4.58
CA GLY A 197 8.09 -2.58 -3.57
C GLY A 197 7.98 -2.03 -2.14
N ILE A 198 7.10 -1.07 -1.91
CA ILE A 198 6.92 -0.34 -0.64
C ILE A 198 5.44 -0.31 -0.23
N PRO A 199 5.13 -0.27 1.07
CA PRO A 199 3.76 -0.02 1.52
C PRO A 199 3.34 1.43 1.20
N ILE A 200 2.09 1.62 0.75
CA ILE A 200 1.60 2.94 0.32
C ILE A 200 0.57 3.48 1.30
N ALA A 201 0.85 4.60 1.95
CA ALA A 201 -0.13 5.33 2.73
C ALA A 201 -1.05 6.10 1.76
N ALA A 202 -2.36 5.85 1.82
CA ALA A 202 -3.30 6.48 0.88
C ALA A 202 -4.68 6.73 1.52
N PRO A 203 -5.04 7.99 1.83
CA PRO A 203 -6.44 8.36 2.03
C PRO A 203 -7.16 8.45 0.67
N SER A 204 -8.49 8.62 0.70
CA SER A 204 -9.24 8.90 -0.52
C SER A 204 -8.67 10.13 -1.26
N ALA A 205 -8.67 10.11 -2.58
CA ALA A 205 -8.28 11.23 -3.43
C ALA A 205 -9.45 12.21 -3.60
N ASN A 206 -10.11 12.58 -2.50
CA ASN A 206 -11.11 13.64 -2.48
C ASN A 206 -10.50 15.01 -2.15
N ALA A 207 -11.07 16.05 -2.75
CA ALA A 207 -10.75 17.43 -2.47
C ALA A 207 -11.13 17.82 -1.05
N GLY A 208 -10.13 18.16 -0.23
CA GLY A 208 -10.32 19.28 0.70
C GLY A 208 -10.67 20.53 -0.11
N ARG A 209 -11.27 21.55 0.52
CA ARG A 209 -11.96 22.70 -0.11
C ARG A 209 -11.20 23.43 -1.25
N TRP A 210 -9.92 23.15 -1.49
CA TRP A 210 -9.10 23.66 -2.58
C TRP A 210 -8.10 22.59 -3.07
N TRP A 211 -8.24 22.11 -4.31
CA TRP A 211 -7.28 21.20 -4.92
C TRP A 211 -6.08 21.98 -5.45
N ARG A 212 -4.89 21.64 -4.97
CA ARG A 212 -3.64 21.95 -5.65
C ARG A 212 -2.73 20.71 -5.54
N VAL A 213 -2.86 19.85 -6.56
CA VAL A 213 -1.77 19.16 -7.29
C VAL A 213 -1.45 17.68 -6.98
N PHE A 214 -1.13 16.91 -8.03
CA PHE A 214 -0.58 15.54 -8.02
C PHE A 214 0.64 15.35 -8.93
N GLY A 215 1.56 14.45 -8.58
CA GLY A 215 2.72 14.10 -9.43
C GLY A 215 2.39 13.17 -10.60
N GLY A 216 1.23 12.52 -10.53
CA GLY A 216 0.70 11.55 -11.46
C GLY A 216 -0.73 11.15 -11.04
N VAL A 217 -1.65 11.01 -12.00
CA VAL A 217 -2.93 10.30 -11.85
C VAL A 217 -2.91 9.14 -12.83
N LEU A 218 -3.01 7.92 -12.31
CA LEU A 218 -3.11 6.68 -13.09
C LEU A 218 -4.56 6.33 -13.38
#